data_AF-C8PE41-F1
#
_entry.id   AF-C8PE41-F1
#
_cell.length_a   1.000
_cell.length_b   1.000
_cell.length_c   1.000
_cell.angle_alpha   90.00
_cell.angle_beta   90.00
_cell.angle_gamma   90.00
#
_symmetry.space_group_name_H-M   'P 1'
#
loop_
_entity.id
_entity.type
_entity.pdbx_description
1 polymer ?
#
loop_
_entity_poly.entity_id
_entity_poly.type
_entity_poly.pdbx_seq_one_letter_code
_entity_poly.pdbx_strand_id
1 'polypeptide(L)'
;MSDEFVFEIKNIKNGNYKSFIDILEQYRGTPIPVFVVADLDRAVNNNAELKYLKTLCTKLSYINKYSNIFLTYQNFETFLSAHFANSADICKVLDIDRCNIKNNQNIYDSIKNNGGCYENAIRNLSETNICYCKRNFIFPKQLDTNKITAKQSSLIILKKYCEFLKNNR
;
A
#
# COMPACT_ATOMS: atom_id res chain seq x y z
N MET A 1 18.83 -3.40 21.83
CA MET A 1 18.23 -4.25 20.80
C MET A 1 17.80 -3.32 19.68
N SER A 2 18.12 -3.59 18.42
CA SER A 2 17.80 -2.65 17.33
C SER A 2 16.29 -2.53 17.16
N ASP A 3 15.74 -1.33 17.36
CA ASP A 3 14.33 -0.96 17.12
C ASP A 3 13.98 -0.90 15.62
N GLU A 4 14.63 -1.71 14.80
CA GLU A 4 14.55 -1.67 13.35
C GLU A 4 13.53 -2.69 12.83
N PHE A 5 12.63 -2.24 11.97
CA PHE A 5 11.74 -3.16 11.27
C PHE A 5 12.52 -3.87 10.17
N VAL A 6 12.66 -5.17 10.30
CA VAL A 6 13.13 -6.02 9.21
C VAL A 6 11.91 -6.55 8.46
N PHE A 7 11.83 -6.24 7.17
CA PHE A 7 10.77 -6.71 6.29
C PHE A 7 11.27 -7.84 5.39
N GLU A 8 10.63 -9.01 5.48
CA GLU A 8 10.75 -10.02 4.44
C GLU A 8 9.75 -9.71 3.33
N ILE A 9 10.26 -9.39 2.13
CA ILE A 9 9.44 -8.97 0.99
C ILE A 9 9.21 -10.16 0.07
N LYS A 10 7.95 -10.53 -0.14
CA LYS A 10 7.53 -11.56 -1.09
C LYS A 10 6.65 -10.95 -2.19
N ASN A 11 7.12 -11.02 -3.43
CA ASN A 11 6.34 -10.58 -4.59
C ASN A 11 5.37 -11.68 -5.05
N ILE A 12 4.08 -11.38 -5.07
CA ILE A 12 3.04 -12.28 -5.57
C ILE A 12 2.81 -11.99 -7.07
N LYS A 13 3.57 -12.67 -7.93
CA LYS A 13 3.48 -12.52 -9.39
C LYS A 13 2.07 -12.80 -9.89
N ASN A 14 1.52 -11.91 -10.72
CA ASN A 14 0.17 -12.01 -11.33
C ASN A 14 -0.98 -12.19 -10.32
N GLY A 15 -0.77 -11.85 -9.04
CA GLY A 15 -1.76 -12.04 -8.00
C GLY A 15 -2.94 -11.10 -8.15
N ASN A 16 -4.15 -11.66 -8.20
CA ASN A 16 -5.36 -10.91 -7.88
C ASN A 16 -5.58 -10.92 -6.36
N TYR A 17 -6.61 -10.22 -5.85
CA TYR A 17 -6.86 -10.21 -4.40
C TYR A 17 -7.12 -11.61 -3.83
N LYS A 18 -7.65 -12.54 -4.65
CA LYS A 18 -7.82 -13.94 -4.26
C LYS A 18 -6.46 -14.64 -4.02
N SER A 19 -5.45 -14.40 -4.85
CA SER A 19 -4.11 -14.96 -4.64
C SER A 19 -3.51 -14.53 -3.30
N PHE A 20 -3.73 -13.28 -2.88
CA PHE A 20 -3.32 -12.83 -1.55
C PHE A 20 -4.06 -13.61 -0.45
N ILE A 21 -5.37 -13.80 -0.58
CA ILE A 21 -6.17 -14.59 0.37
C ILE A 21 -5.62 -16.00 0.52
N ASP A 22 -5.33 -16.69 -0.59
CA ASP A 22 -4.89 -18.08 -0.57
C ASP A 22 -3.51 -18.23 0.10
N ILE A 23 -2.60 -17.28 -0.14
CA ILE A 23 -1.27 -17.26 0.50
C ILE A 23 -1.37 -16.94 1.99
N LEU A 24 -2.26 -16.00 2.35
CA LEU A 24 -2.44 -15.54 3.72
C LEU A 24 -2.90 -16.64 4.68
N GLU A 25 -3.59 -17.68 4.19
CA GLU A 25 -3.94 -18.85 5.01
C GLU A 25 -2.71 -19.55 5.60
N GLN A 26 -1.57 -19.53 4.90
CA GLN A 26 -0.31 -20.13 5.38
C GLN A 26 0.26 -19.40 6.61
N TYR A 27 -0.15 -18.16 6.84
CA TYR A 27 0.31 -17.34 7.96
C TYR A 27 -0.65 -17.34 9.14
N ARG A 28 -1.76 -18.09 9.06
CA ARG A 28 -2.76 -18.16 10.13
C ARG A 28 -2.14 -18.74 11.41
N GLY A 29 -2.32 -18.04 12.53
CA GLY A 29 -1.76 -18.44 13.82
C GLY A 29 -0.27 -18.12 13.99
N THR A 30 0.38 -17.51 13.00
CA THR A 30 1.76 -17.06 13.15
C THR A 30 1.83 -15.77 13.99
N PRO A 31 2.89 -15.60 14.81
CA PRO A 31 3.10 -14.36 15.55
C PRO A 31 3.56 -13.20 14.65
N ILE A 32 3.92 -13.50 13.39
CA ILE A 32 4.48 -12.57 12.42
C ILE A 32 3.34 -11.74 11.78
N PRO A 33 3.32 -10.40 11.92
CA PRO A 33 2.37 -9.58 11.20
C PRO A 33 2.65 -9.60 9.71
N VAL A 34 1.58 -9.63 8.91
CA VAL A 34 1.68 -9.59 7.45
C VAL A 34 1.14 -8.26 6.94
N PHE A 35 1.93 -7.59 6.11
CA PHE A 35 1.51 -6.41 5.37
C PHE A 35 1.28 -6.77 3.91
N VAL A 36 0.13 -6.36 3.38
CA VAL A 36 -0.17 -6.46 1.95
C VAL A 36 -0.06 -5.07 1.34
N VAL A 37 0.67 -4.95 0.22
CA VAL A 37 0.65 -3.76 -0.63
C VAL A 37 0.03 -4.17 -1.96
N ALA A 38 -1.03 -3.49 -2.38
CA ALA A 38 -1.76 -3.84 -3.60
C ALA A 38 -2.34 -2.61 -4.29
N ASP A 39 -2.46 -2.67 -5.61
CA ASP A 39 -3.11 -1.63 -6.41
C ASP A 39 -4.65 -1.75 -6.31
N LEU A 40 -5.40 -0.65 -6.51
CA LEU A 40 -6.87 -0.62 -6.49
C LEU A 40 -7.53 -0.82 -7.86
N ASP A 41 -6.77 -0.75 -8.95
CA ASP A 41 -7.29 -0.80 -10.34
C ASP A 41 -8.26 -1.96 -10.61
N ARG A 42 -7.96 -3.14 -10.08
CA ARG A 42 -8.80 -4.34 -10.21
C ARG A 42 -10.14 -4.18 -9.52
N ALA A 43 -10.16 -3.62 -8.31
CA ALA A 43 -11.39 -3.42 -7.54
C ALA A 43 -12.29 -2.31 -8.13
N VAL A 44 -11.71 -1.34 -8.85
CA VAL A 44 -12.46 -0.26 -9.51
C VAL A 44 -13.35 -0.82 -10.64
N ASN A 45 -12.84 -1.78 -11.41
CA ASN A 45 -13.46 -2.22 -12.66
C ASN A 45 -14.10 -3.61 -12.61
N ASN A 46 -13.90 -4.37 -11.52
CA ASN A 46 -14.37 -5.75 -11.42
C ASN A 46 -15.01 -6.04 -10.07
N ASN A 47 -16.31 -6.33 -10.09
CA ASN A 47 -17.11 -6.65 -8.89
C ASN A 47 -16.60 -7.89 -8.14
N ALA A 48 -16.07 -8.89 -8.83
CA ALA A 48 -15.48 -10.06 -8.20
C ALA A 48 -14.20 -9.68 -7.44
N GLU A 49 -13.34 -8.86 -8.06
CA GLU A 49 -12.13 -8.33 -7.41
C GLU A 49 -12.48 -7.45 -6.21
N LEU A 50 -13.50 -6.61 -6.30
CA LEU A 50 -13.99 -5.82 -5.16
C LEU A 50 -14.45 -6.73 -4.01
N LYS A 51 -15.15 -7.83 -4.30
CA LYS A 51 -15.55 -8.81 -3.29
C LYS A 51 -14.33 -9.47 -2.65
N TYR A 52 -13.33 -9.85 -3.45
CA TYR A 52 -12.08 -10.41 -2.94
C TYR A 52 -11.30 -9.40 -2.08
N LEU A 53 -11.21 -8.13 -2.47
CA LEU A 53 -10.58 -7.09 -1.65
C LEU A 53 -11.28 -6.94 -0.29
N LYS A 54 -12.62 -6.92 -0.27
CA LYS A 54 -13.38 -6.90 0.99
C LYS A 54 -13.04 -8.11 1.88
N THR A 55 -13.03 -9.31 1.29
CA THR A 55 -12.64 -10.53 2.01
C THR A 55 -11.20 -10.49 2.51
N LEU A 56 -10.27 -9.96 1.72
CA LEU A 56 -8.86 -9.81 2.07
C LEU A 56 -8.68 -8.90 3.29
N CYS A 57 -9.32 -7.73 3.29
CA CYS A 57 -9.32 -6.80 4.43
C CYS A 57 -9.82 -7.46 5.72
N THR A 58 -10.87 -8.29 5.61
CA THR A 58 -11.43 -9.04 6.74
C THR A 58 -10.51 -10.18 7.18
N LYS A 59 -9.92 -10.95 6.26
CA LYS A 59 -9.05 -12.08 6.64
C LYS A 59 -7.76 -11.64 7.31
N LEU A 60 -7.16 -10.54 6.86
CA LEU A 60 -5.94 -9.99 7.47
C LEU A 60 -6.10 -9.72 8.97
N SER A 61 -7.28 -9.28 9.41
CA SER A 61 -7.53 -9.01 10.84
C SER A 61 -7.56 -10.26 11.70
N TYR A 62 -7.95 -11.40 11.12
CA TYR A 62 -8.00 -12.69 11.81
C TYR A 62 -6.67 -13.45 11.83
N ILE A 63 -5.75 -13.12 10.92
CA ILE A 63 -4.41 -13.73 10.88
C ILE A 63 -3.59 -13.22 12.06
N ASN A 64 -3.54 -11.90 12.22
CA ASN A 64 -2.79 -11.25 13.28
C ASN A 64 -3.35 -9.84 13.50
N LYS A 65 -3.57 -9.45 14.76
CA LYS A 65 -4.12 -8.12 15.10
C LYS A 65 -3.24 -6.96 14.62
N TYR A 66 -1.99 -7.20 14.26
CA TYR A 66 -1.03 -6.24 13.73
C TYR A 66 -0.96 -6.23 12.18
N SER A 67 -1.54 -7.22 11.50
CA SER A 67 -1.55 -7.30 10.02
C SER A 67 -2.36 -6.16 9.39
N ASN A 68 -1.96 -5.71 8.20
CA ASN A 68 -2.56 -4.56 7.55
C ASN A 68 -2.49 -4.66 6.01
N ILE A 69 -3.32 -3.88 5.32
CA ILE A 69 -3.26 -3.71 3.87
C ILE A 69 -3.11 -2.22 3.53
N PHE A 70 -2.17 -1.95 2.64
CA PHE A 70 -1.86 -0.63 2.11
C PHE A 70 -2.17 -0.64 0.62
N LEU A 71 -3.15 0.16 0.24
CA LEU A 71 -3.68 0.22 -1.10
C LEU A 71 -3.04 1.39 -1.83
N THR A 72 -2.54 1.16 -3.04
CA THR A 72 -2.20 2.25 -3.96
C THR A 72 -3.45 2.63 -4.76
N TYR A 73 -3.38 3.73 -5.51
CA TYR A 73 -4.49 4.14 -6.38
C TYR A 73 -4.65 3.15 -7.56
N GLN A 74 -4.70 3.64 -8.79
CA GLN A 74 -4.71 2.78 -9.97
C GLN A 74 -3.45 1.92 -10.07
N ASN A 75 -2.30 2.41 -9.59
CA ASN A 75 -1.06 1.67 -9.64
C ASN A 75 -0.03 2.24 -8.65
N PHE A 76 1.02 1.47 -8.42
CA PHE A 76 2.16 1.87 -7.59
C PHE A 76 2.88 3.11 -8.14
N GLU A 77 2.95 3.29 -9.45
CA GLU A 77 3.58 4.45 -10.10
C GLU A 77 2.88 5.77 -9.74
N THR A 78 1.57 5.74 -9.47
CA THR A 78 0.83 6.91 -8.94
C THR A 78 1.35 7.32 -7.57
N PHE A 79 1.66 6.35 -6.71
CA PHE A 79 2.25 6.61 -5.41
C PHE A 79 3.65 7.22 -5.55
N LEU A 80 4.46 6.71 -6.48
CA LEU A 80 5.78 7.28 -6.76
C LEU A 80 5.70 8.72 -7.28
N SER A 81 4.83 8.97 -8.27
CA SER A 81 4.62 10.30 -8.86
C SER A 81 4.16 11.34 -7.83
N ALA A 82 3.44 10.91 -6.78
CA ALA A 82 2.98 11.79 -5.72
C ALA A 82 4.12 12.41 -4.89
N HIS A 83 5.35 11.91 -4.98
CA HIS A 83 6.50 12.51 -4.28
C HIS A 83 6.95 13.84 -4.91
N PHE A 84 6.55 14.14 -6.14
CA PHE A 84 6.92 15.38 -6.82
C PHE A 84 5.84 16.47 -6.64
N ALA A 85 6.24 17.74 -6.80
CA ALA A 85 5.32 18.85 -6.81
C ALA A 85 4.23 18.65 -7.88
N ASN A 86 2.98 18.97 -7.54
CA ASN A 86 1.81 18.83 -8.42
C ASN A 86 1.56 17.39 -8.95
N SER A 87 2.16 16.35 -8.34
CA SER A 87 2.06 14.97 -8.81
C SER A 87 2.51 14.79 -10.27
N ALA A 88 3.62 15.43 -10.64
CA ALA A 88 4.22 15.28 -11.96
C ALA A 88 4.45 13.79 -12.31
N ASP A 89 4.27 13.44 -13.58
CA ASP A 89 4.49 12.08 -14.07
C ASP A 89 5.96 11.68 -13.83
N ILE A 90 6.16 10.60 -13.08
CA ILE A 90 7.49 10.12 -12.70
C ILE A 90 8.40 9.82 -13.92
N CYS A 91 7.85 9.33 -15.02
CA CYS A 91 8.62 9.03 -16.23
C CYS A 91 9.22 10.31 -16.81
N LYS A 92 8.42 11.40 -16.82
CA LYS A 92 8.87 12.71 -17.31
C LYS A 92 9.88 13.36 -16.39
N VAL A 93 9.70 13.24 -15.07
CA VAL A 93 10.62 13.85 -14.09
C VAL A 93 11.97 13.13 -14.07
N LEU A 94 11.97 11.80 -14.18
CA LEU A 94 13.18 11.00 -14.12
C LEU A 94 13.82 10.73 -15.49
N ASP A 95 13.17 11.14 -16.58
CA ASP A 95 13.57 10.83 -17.97
C ASP A 95 13.81 9.32 -18.20
N ILE A 96 12.83 8.51 -17.78
CA ILE A 96 12.86 7.04 -17.92
C ILE A 96 11.57 6.51 -18.51
N ASP A 97 11.66 5.40 -19.24
CA ASP A 97 10.48 4.66 -19.68
C ASP A 97 9.75 4.01 -18.51
N ARG A 98 8.41 3.97 -18.61
CA ARG A 98 7.54 3.38 -17.57
C ARG A 98 7.89 1.91 -17.28
N CYS A 99 8.34 1.15 -18.29
CA CYS A 99 8.76 -0.25 -18.12
C CYS A 99 10.01 -0.39 -17.25
N ASN A 100 10.86 0.63 -17.17
CA ASN A 100 12.11 0.61 -16.43
C ASN A 100 11.94 0.95 -14.96
N ILE A 101 10.82 1.55 -14.55
CA ILE A 101 10.53 1.90 -13.14
C ILE A 101 10.65 0.67 -12.24
N LYS A 102 10.06 -0.45 -12.65
CA LYS A 102 10.00 -1.69 -11.84
C LYS A 102 11.36 -2.37 -11.67
N ASN A 103 12.29 -2.10 -12.57
CA ASN A 103 13.64 -2.69 -12.55
C ASN A 103 14.70 -1.73 -12.01
N ASN A 104 14.33 -0.47 -11.70
CA ASN A 104 15.26 0.53 -11.21
C ASN A 104 15.54 0.31 -9.71
N GLN A 105 16.68 -0.30 -9.41
CA GLN A 105 17.14 -0.52 -8.03
C GLN A 105 17.42 0.78 -7.26
N ASN A 106 17.68 1.87 -7.98
CA ASN A 106 18.00 3.19 -7.44
C ASN A 106 16.81 4.16 -7.54
N ILE A 107 15.58 3.64 -7.66
CA ILE A 107 14.37 4.48 -7.85
C ILE A 107 14.18 5.47 -6.71
N TYR A 108 14.51 5.08 -5.48
CA TYR A 108 14.45 5.95 -4.31
C TYR A 108 15.39 7.16 -4.45
N ASP A 109 16.67 6.92 -4.72
CA ASP A 109 17.67 7.98 -4.88
C ASP A 109 17.33 8.87 -6.08
N SER A 110 16.83 8.28 -7.16
CA SER A 110 16.37 9.01 -8.35
C SER A 110 15.25 9.99 -8.00
N ILE A 111 14.24 9.54 -7.24
CA ILE A 111 13.14 10.41 -6.78
C ILE A 111 13.68 11.53 -5.90
N LYS A 112 14.53 11.21 -4.93
CA LYS A 112 15.10 12.18 -3.98
C LYS A 112 15.95 13.24 -4.69
N ASN A 113 16.83 12.83 -5.60
CA ASN A 113 17.74 13.72 -6.33
C ASN A 113 16.99 14.65 -7.29
N ASN A 114 15.77 14.28 -7.71
CA ASN A 114 14.89 15.11 -8.54
C ASN A 114 13.84 15.87 -7.70
N GLY A 115 14.13 16.13 -6.42
CA GLY A 115 13.30 16.97 -5.56
C GLY A 115 12.03 16.30 -5.03
N GLY A 116 11.92 14.98 -5.17
CA GLY A 116 10.82 14.21 -4.59
C GLY A 116 10.96 14.06 -3.08
N CYS A 117 9.84 14.20 -2.35
CA CYS A 117 9.81 14.02 -0.89
C CYS A 117 8.51 13.39 -0.40
N TYR A 118 8.52 12.88 0.83
CA TYR A 118 7.38 12.19 1.43
C TYR A 118 6.22 13.13 1.78
N GLU A 119 6.55 14.36 2.17
CA GLU A 119 5.59 15.41 2.51
C GLU A 119 4.71 15.74 1.28
N ASN A 120 5.30 15.72 0.09
CA ASN A 120 4.56 15.85 -1.16
C ASN A 120 3.58 14.69 -1.35
N ALA A 121 3.98 13.45 -1.08
CA ALA A 121 3.10 12.29 -1.22
C ALA A 121 1.88 12.40 -0.29
N ILE A 122 2.08 12.81 0.97
CA ILE A 122 0.98 13.06 1.92
C ILE A 122 0.03 14.13 1.38
N ARG A 123 0.56 15.27 0.93
CA ARG A 123 -0.23 16.38 0.39
C ARG A 123 -1.01 15.99 -0.87
N ASN A 124 -0.39 15.22 -1.76
CA ASN A 124 -0.92 14.87 -3.08
C ASN A 124 -1.91 13.70 -3.06
N LEU A 125 -1.87 12.84 -2.04
CA LEU A 125 -2.69 11.61 -1.92
C LEU A 125 -3.69 11.67 -0.76
N SER A 126 -4.04 12.88 -0.30
CA SER A 126 -4.95 13.22 0.81
C SER A 126 -5.52 12.05 1.61
N GLU A 127 -5.18 11.98 2.91
CA GLU A 127 -5.69 10.95 3.81
C GLU A 127 -7.23 10.87 3.85
N THR A 128 -7.94 11.96 3.53
CA THR A 128 -9.42 12.00 3.48
C THR A 128 -10.01 11.09 2.40
N ASN A 129 -9.25 10.79 1.35
CA ASN A 129 -9.67 10.00 0.20
C ASN A 129 -9.46 8.50 0.39
N ILE A 130 -8.89 8.08 1.52
CA ILE A 130 -8.54 6.68 1.75
C ILE A 130 -9.80 5.83 2.00
N CYS A 131 -9.97 4.78 1.20
CA CYS A 131 -11.10 3.86 1.25
C CYS A 131 -10.94 2.77 2.33
N TYR A 132 -9.71 2.43 2.69
CA TYR A 132 -9.38 1.50 3.77
C TYR A 132 -8.20 2.01 4.58
N CYS A 133 -8.41 2.18 5.88
CA CYS A 133 -7.39 2.71 6.77
C CYS A 133 -7.45 2.05 8.15
N LYS A 134 -6.48 1.19 8.45
CA LYS A 134 -6.27 0.69 9.80
C LYS A 134 -5.09 1.44 10.44
N ARG A 135 -5.36 2.20 11.51
CA ARG A 135 -4.36 3.00 12.24
C ARG A 135 -3.99 2.43 13.61
N ASN A 136 -4.82 1.54 14.14
CA ASN A 136 -4.69 0.97 15.47
C ASN A 136 -5.19 -0.49 15.45
N PHE A 137 -5.52 -1.06 16.62
CA PHE A 137 -6.09 -2.42 16.70
C PHE A 137 -7.54 -2.53 16.22
N ILE A 138 -8.18 -1.39 15.91
CA ILE A 138 -9.52 -1.35 15.34
C ILE A 138 -9.37 -1.40 13.81
N PHE A 139 -9.93 -2.45 13.25
CA PHE A 139 -9.99 -2.61 11.81
C PHE A 139 -11.24 -1.91 11.26
N PRO A 140 -11.15 -1.26 10.10
CA PRO A 140 -12.36 -0.84 9.38
C PRO A 140 -13.23 -2.07 9.15
N LYS A 141 -14.47 -2.03 9.66
CA LYS A 141 -15.44 -3.11 9.45
C LYS A 141 -15.78 -3.25 7.96
N GLN A 142 -15.65 -2.18 7.19
CA GLN A 142 -16.00 -2.12 5.77
C GLN A 142 -15.03 -1.20 5.01
N LEU A 143 -14.83 -1.53 3.73
CA LEU A 143 -14.19 -0.68 2.73
C LEU A 143 -15.17 0.43 2.32
N ASP A 144 -14.76 1.69 2.35
CA ASP A 144 -15.56 2.80 1.83
C ASP A 144 -15.52 2.80 0.30
N THR A 145 -16.53 2.16 -0.31
CA THR A 145 -16.59 1.96 -1.76
C THR A 145 -16.74 3.27 -2.53
N ASN A 146 -17.28 4.32 -1.92
CA ASN A 146 -17.45 5.62 -2.57
C ASN A 146 -16.11 6.31 -2.81
N LYS A 147 -15.08 5.92 -2.06
CA LYS A 147 -13.73 6.46 -2.18
C LYS A 147 -12.82 5.66 -3.08
N ILE A 148 -13.18 4.47 -3.54
CA ILE A 148 -12.29 3.60 -4.33
C ILE A 148 -11.73 4.30 -5.58
N THR A 149 -12.53 5.14 -6.23
CA THR A 149 -12.13 5.90 -7.43
C THR A 149 -11.41 7.21 -7.11
N ALA A 150 -11.37 7.64 -5.84
CA ALA A 150 -10.66 8.84 -5.43
C ALA A 150 -9.15 8.63 -5.45
N LYS A 151 -8.40 9.63 -5.92
CA LYS A 151 -6.94 9.63 -5.89
C LYS A 151 -6.46 9.51 -4.43
N GLN A 152 -5.82 8.38 -4.12
CA GLN A 152 -5.45 8.00 -2.76
C GLN A 152 -4.27 7.03 -2.73
N SER A 153 -3.61 6.91 -1.59
CA SER A 153 -2.90 5.67 -1.26
C SER A 153 -2.81 5.55 0.25
N SER A 154 -3.26 4.44 0.83
CA SER A 154 -3.05 4.22 2.26
C SER A 154 -1.60 3.88 2.61
N LEU A 155 -0.73 3.67 1.61
CA LEU A 155 0.71 3.49 1.81
C LEU A 155 1.38 4.71 2.47
N ILE A 156 0.81 5.92 2.32
CA ILE A 156 1.25 7.13 3.04
C ILE A 156 1.05 7.03 4.57
N ILE A 157 0.42 5.97 5.07
CA ILE A 157 0.22 5.73 6.51
C ILE A 157 1.22 4.69 7.03
N LEU A 158 1.95 3.97 6.16
CA LEU A 158 2.85 2.90 6.58
C LEU A 158 3.83 3.35 7.67
N LYS A 159 4.46 4.52 7.51
CA LYS A 159 5.37 5.09 8.52
C LYS A 159 4.70 5.27 9.88
N LYS A 160 3.53 5.93 9.92
CA LYS A 160 2.76 6.15 11.15
C LYS A 160 2.30 4.83 11.78
N TYR A 161 1.94 3.83 10.95
CA TYR A 161 1.54 2.52 11.43
C TYR A 161 2.72 1.75 12.05
N CYS A 162 3.90 1.80 11.42
CA CYS A 162 5.12 1.27 11.99
C CYS A 162 5.47 1.91 13.33
N GLU A 163 5.35 3.23 13.47
CA GLU A 163 5.54 3.93 14.75
C GLU A 163 4.54 3.45 15.81
N PHE A 164 3.25 3.31 15.45
CA PHE A 164 2.25 2.72 16.33
C PHE A 164 2.65 1.32 16.81
N LEU A 165 3.16 0.46 15.91
CA LEU A 165 3.59 -0.89 16.25
C LEU A 165 4.77 -0.92 17.21
N LYS A 166 5.76 -0.02 17.06
CA LYS A 166 6.90 0.07 18.00
C LYS A 166 6.43 0.39 19.42
N ASN A 167 5.43 1.27 19.54
CA ASN A 167 4.93 1.71 20.84
C ASN A 167 3.94 0.73 21.49
N ASN A 168 3.56 -0.36 20.81
CA ASN A 168 2.51 -1.28 21.28
C ASN A 168 2.89 -2.77 21.07
N ARG A 169 4.19 -3.05 21.03
CA ARG A 169 4.77 -4.39 20.97
C ARG A 169 5.55 -4.70 22.23
#